data_AF-A0A0K1EIK3-F1
#
_entry.id   AF-A0A0K1EIK3-F1
#
_cell.length_a   1.000
_cell.length_b   1.000
_cell.length_c   1.000
_cell.angle_alpha   90.00
_cell.angle_beta   90.00
_cell.angle_gamma   90.00
#
_symmetry.space_group_name_H-M   'P 1'
#
loop_
_entity.id
_entity.type
_entity.pdbx_description
1 polymer ?
#
loop_
_entity_poly.entity_id
_entity_poly.type
_entity_poly.pdbx_seq_one_letter_code
_entity_poly.pdbx_strand_id
1 'polypeptide(L)'
;MHGFPRTKVRQAGQVPPATQAGRALHAMHATHATRKPRILLLLAVMGLASIGAGCEDGKPAQEAPPAASGAAAPPAASVSAGVSASASGLSASASAAAAAKAPLVEQWQGKYDAKKGVVTYPAKVSDKARQKDDGKVAAGPGTITLTIEPGGEVRGKAEGALGAATITGRFDDGALRASVNPNDPTDPAAMTGILTGQREGDVVRAMLRVAGPDALLVREAAVELRKAEAP
;
A
#
# COMPACT_ATOMS: atom_id res chain seq x y z
N MET A 1 11.08 -4.01 55.20
CA MET A 1 9.74 -4.51 54.87
C MET A 1 8.82 -3.32 54.65
N HIS A 2 8.70 -2.82 53.41
CA HIS A 2 7.76 -1.74 53.08
C HIS A 2 6.82 -2.24 51.99
N GLY A 3 5.54 -2.42 52.37
CA GLY A 3 4.49 -2.90 51.50
C GLY A 3 3.93 -1.76 50.64
N PHE A 4 3.85 -2.01 49.34
CA PHE A 4 3.19 -1.11 48.40
C PHE A 4 1.68 -1.35 48.39
N PRO A 5 0.85 -0.30 48.40
CA PRO A 5 -0.61 -0.45 48.32
C PRO A 5 -1.04 -0.87 46.92
N ARG A 6 -1.88 -1.91 46.85
CA ARG A 6 -2.53 -2.38 45.61
C ARG A 6 -3.65 -1.42 45.22
N THR A 7 -3.43 -0.64 44.17
CA THR A 7 -4.46 0.20 43.56
C THR A 7 -5.40 -0.66 42.73
N LYS A 8 -6.68 -0.66 43.13
CA LYS A 8 -7.77 -1.40 42.48
C LYS A 8 -8.18 -0.68 41.19
N VAL A 9 -7.77 -1.21 40.04
CA VAL A 9 -8.19 -0.70 38.73
C VAL A 9 -9.67 -1.05 38.51
N ARG A 10 -10.52 -0.02 38.51
CA ARG A 10 -11.93 -0.14 38.10
C ARG A 10 -11.99 -0.32 36.59
N GLN A 11 -12.40 -1.51 36.16
CA GLN A 11 -12.78 -1.81 34.79
C GLN A 11 -14.21 -1.29 34.58
N ALA A 12 -14.36 -0.14 33.93
CA ALA A 12 -15.65 0.42 33.53
C ALA A 12 -15.52 0.91 32.09
N GLY A 13 -16.21 0.23 31.17
CA GLY A 13 -16.14 0.51 29.74
C GLY A 13 -16.96 -0.48 28.95
N GLN A 14 -18.23 -0.59 29.31
CA GLN A 14 -19.26 -1.38 28.64
C GLN A 14 -19.49 -0.79 27.25
N VAL A 15 -19.14 -1.54 26.20
CA VAL A 15 -19.35 -1.16 24.80
C VAL A 15 -20.83 -1.37 24.47
N PRO A 16 -21.58 -0.34 24.03
CA PRO A 16 -22.98 -0.52 23.62
C PRO A 16 -23.08 -1.29 22.29
N PRO A 17 -24.15 -2.08 22.09
CA PRO A 17 -24.37 -2.82 20.86
C PRO A 17 -24.62 -1.88 19.67
N ALA A 18 -23.96 -2.18 18.55
CA ALA A 18 -24.11 -1.48 17.29
C ALA A 18 -25.55 -1.63 16.75
N THR A 19 -26.28 -0.52 16.71
CA THR A 19 -27.54 -0.38 15.98
C THR A 19 -27.29 -0.58 14.48
N GLN A 20 -27.68 -1.74 13.95
CA GLN A 20 -27.88 -1.95 12.51
C GLN A 20 -29.10 -1.11 12.07
N ALA A 21 -28.84 0.12 11.64
CA ALA A 21 -29.80 0.88 10.87
C ALA A 21 -29.63 0.49 9.40
N GLY A 22 -30.60 -0.30 8.90
CA GLY A 22 -30.71 -0.65 7.49
C GLY A 22 -30.72 0.60 6.62
N ARG A 23 -29.86 0.62 5.60
CA ARG A 23 -29.90 1.62 4.55
C ARG A 23 -30.27 0.94 3.25
N ALA A 24 -31.45 1.33 2.79
CA ALA A 24 -32.13 0.85 1.61
C ALA A 24 -31.25 0.87 0.36
N LEU A 25 -31.41 -0.21 -0.41
CA LEU A 25 -31.03 -0.33 -1.81
C LEU A 25 -31.64 0.83 -2.61
N HIS A 26 -30.82 1.82 -2.96
CA HIS A 26 -31.08 2.68 -4.11
C HIS A 26 -30.03 2.38 -5.16
N ALA A 27 -30.40 1.47 -6.06
CA ALA A 27 -29.77 1.31 -7.36
C ALA A 27 -30.01 2.60 -8.16
N MET A 28 -29.04 3.51 -8.14
CA MET A 28 -28.94 4.56 -9.16
C MET A 28 -27.97 4.08 -10.23
N HIS A 29 -28.56 3.71 -11.35
CA HIS A 29 -27.90 3.51 -12.63
C HIS A 29 -27.15 4.79 -13.03
N ALA A 30 -25.84 4.84 -12.79
CA ALA A 30 -24.97 5.79 -13.47
C ALA A 30 -24.69 5.25 -14.87
N THR A 31 -25.35 5.87 -15.85
CA THR A 31 -25.11 5.67 -17.28
C THR A 31 -23.65 6.02 -17.60
N HIS A 32 -22.82 5.00 -17.80
CA HIS A 32 -21.49 5.17 -18.37
C HIS A 32 -21.61 5.70 -19.81
N ALA A 33 -21.37 7.00 -19.99
CA ALA A 33 -21.10 7.59 -21.29
C ALA A 33 -19.77 7.03 -21.84
N THR A 34 -19.88 5.94 -22.61
CA THR A 34 -18.82 5.39 -23.45
C THR A 34 -18.38 6.41 -24.50
N ARG A 35 -17.28 7.14 -24.25
CA ARG A 35 -16.55 7.86 -25.30
C ARG A 35 -15.77 6.83 -26.12
N LYS A 36 -16.28 6.53 -27.32
CA LYS A 36 -15.63 5.69 -28.34
C LYS A 36 -14.29 6.32 -28.76
N PRO A 37 -13.13 5.65 -28.60
CA PRO A 37 -11.98 5.98 -29.42
C PRO A 37 -12.28 5.49 -30.85
N ARG A 38 -12.40 6.44 -31.79
CA ARG A 38 -12.28 6.13 -33.22
C ARG A 38 -10.81 5.84 -33.49
N ILE A 39 -10.43 4.57 -33.46
CA ILE A 39 -9.20 4.12 -34.10
C ILE A 39 -9.59 3.13 -35.19
N LEU A 40 -9.18 3.55 -36.38
CA LEU A 40 -9.40 2.96 -37.69
C LEU A 40 -8.66 1.63 -37.81
N LEU A 41 -9.42 0.57 -38.07
CA LEU A 41 -9.18 -0.50 -39.04
C LEU A 41 -7.72 -0.94 -39.33
N LEU A 42 -7.38 -2.20 -39.00
CA LEU A 42 -6.77 -3.15 -39.95
C LEU A 42 -6.80 -4.61 -39.44
N LEU A 43 -7.56 -5.42 -40.19
CA LEU A 43 -7.51 -6.88 -40.44
C LEU A 43 -6.39 -7.74 -39.81
N ALA A 44 -6.79 -8.88 -39.22
CA ALA A 44 -6.37 -10.28 -39.54
C ALA A 44 -7.00 -11.24 -38.50
N VAL A 45 -7.97 -12.09 -38.85
CA VAL A 45 -7.89 -13.48 -39.39
C VAL A 45 -7.50 -14.54 -38.33
N MET A 46 -8.40 -15.54 -38.19
CA MET A 46 -8.24 -16.90 -37.64
C MET A 46 -7.77 -17.03 -36.17
N GLY A 47 -8.48 -17.68 -35.24
CA GLY A 47 -9.22 -18.93 -35.36
C GLY A 47 -8.43 -20.03 -34.67
N LEU A 48 -8.92 -20.55 -33.53
CA LEU A 48 -8.92 -21.99 -33.18
C LEU A 48 -9.58 -22.20 -31.82
N ALA A 49 -10.59 -23.06 -31.81
CA ALA A 49 -11.13 -23.71 -30.63
C ALA A 49 -10.11 -24.70 -30.07
N SER A 50 -10.02 -24.80 -28.73
CA SER A 50 -9.44 -25.96 -28.06
C SER A 50 -10.19 -26.18 -26.75
N ILE A 51 -11.16 -27.09 -26.86
CA ILE A 51 -11.81 -27.77 -25.74
C ILE A 51 -10.76 -28.73 -25.18
N GLY A 52 -10.38 -28.54 -23.92
CA GLY A 52 -9.47 -29.41 -23.20
C GLY A 52 -10.04 -29.72 -21.82
N ALA A 53 -10.85 -30.78 -21.75
CA ALA A 53 -11.17 -31.46 -20.52
C ALA A 53 -9.92 -32.21 -20.03
N GLY A 54 -9.55 -32.01 -18.77
CA GLY A 54 -8.45 -32.72 -18.13
C GLY A 54 -8.71 -32.84 -16.64
N CYS A 55 -9.16 -34.02 -16.22
CA CYS A 55 -9.19 -34.50 -14.85
C CYS A 55 -7.78 -34.48 -14.25
N GLU A 56 -7.66 -34.26 -12.94
CA GLU A 56 -6.98 -35.21 -12.05
C GLU A 56 -7.24 -34.85 -10.59
N ASP A 57 -8.07 -35.69 -9.96
CA ASP A 57 -8.21 -35.87 -8.52
C ASP A 57 -6.86 -36.31 -7.93
N GLY A 58 -6.10 -35.36 -7.40
CA GLY A 58 -4.89 -35.60 -6.62
C GLY A 58 -5.05 -35.05 -5.21
N LYS A 59 -5.55 -35.85 -4.28
CA LYS A 59 -5.59 -35.56 -2.85
C LYS A 59 -4.24 -35.98 -2.22
N PRO A 60 -3.32 -35.06 -1.90
CA PRO A 60 -2.16 -35.44 -1.11
C PRO A 60 -2.58 -35.68 0.34
N ALA A 61 -2.05 -36.77 0.88
CA ALA A 61 -2.19 -37.18 2.26
C ALA A 61 -1.71 -36.07 3.21
N GLN A 62 -2.51 -35.84 4.24
CA GLN A 62 -2.19 -35.01 5.39
C GLN A 62 -1.16 -35.74 6.24
N GLU A 63 0.12 -35.44 6.04
CA GLU A 63 1.22 -35.89 6.88
C GLU A 63 1.19 -35.12 8.21
N ALA A 64 1.24 -35.87 9.32
CA ALA A 64 1.08 -35.34 10.67
C ALA A 64 2.23 -34.39 11.06
N PRO A 65 1.97 -33.34 11.85
CA PRO A 65 3.01 -32.48 12.37
C PRO A 65 3.90 -33.23 13.39
N PRO A 66 5.25 -33.12 13.30
CA PRO A 66 6.13 -33.64 14.33
C PRO A 66 5.97 -32.84 15.62
N ALA A 67 5.90 -33.59 16.73
CA ALA A 67 5.81 -33.09 18.09
C ALA A 67 7.03 -32.24 18.48
N ALA A 68 6.76 -31.27 19.36
CA ALA A 68 7.70 -30.31 19.92
C ALA A 68 8.92 -30.94 20.61
N SER A 69 10.08 -30.29 20.49
CA SER A 69 11.11 -30.23 21.54
C SER A 69 12.17 -29.20 21.19
N GLY A 70 12.47 -28.30 22.13
CA GLY A 70 13.68 -27.47 22.07
C GLY A 70 13.46 -26.02 22.48
N ALA A 71 13.20 -25.80 23.77
CA ALA A 71 13.49 -24.51 24.38
C ALA A 71 15.01 -24.29 24.34
N ALA A 72 15.46 -23.31 23.56
CA ALA A 72 16.80 -22.75 23.65
C ALA A 72 16.67 -21.25 23.93
N ALA A 73 17.12 -20.86 25.12
CA ALA A 73 17.15 -19.47 25.56
C ALA A 73 18.01 -18.61 24.62
N PRO A 74 17.62 -17.37 24.32
CA PRO A 74 18.51 -16.44 23.64
C PRO A 74 19.64 -15.99 24.59
N PRO A 75 20.91 -15.97 24.15
CA PRO A 75 21.98 -15.34 24.91
C PRO A 75 21.74 -13.83 24.99
N ALA A 76 21.76 -13.30 26.21
CA ALA A 76 21.82 -11.88 26.48
C ALA A 76 23.17 -11.33 25.95
N ALA A 77 23.14 -10.66 24.81
CA ALA A 77 24.27 -9.87 24.35
C ALA A 77 24.09 -8.42 24.82
N SER A 78 24.69 -8.12 25.97
CA SER A 78 24.99 -6.76 26.40
C SER A 78 26.01 -6.15 25.43
N VAL A 79 25.58 -5.16 24.65
CA VAL A 79 26.50 -4.21 24.03
C VAL A 79 26.19 -2.82 24.54
N SER A 80 26.89 -2.47 25.62
CA SER A 80 27.17 -1.10 26.00
C SER A 80 28.11 -0.51 24.95
N ALA A 81 27.64 0.46 24.17
CA ALA A 81 28.51 1.41 23.50
C ALA A 81 27.93 2.80 23.76
N GLY A 82 28.46 3.45 24.80
CA GLY A 82 28.26 4.86 25.05
C GLY A 82 28.87 5.67 23.92
N VAL A 83 28.14 6.66 23.44
CA VAL A 83 28.76 7.78 22.74
C VAL A 83 28.24 9.07 23.35
N SER A 84 29.24 9.88 23.68
CA SER A 84 29.23 11.05 24.51
C SER A 84 28.26 12.12 24.03
N ALA A 85 27.57 12.72 24.99
CA ALA A 85 27.02 14.04 24.86
C ALA A 85 28.13 15.03 24.44
N SER A 86 27.81 15.89 23.47
CA SER A 86 28.47 17.19 23.31
C SER A 86 27.39 18.22 23.07
N ALA A 87 27.29 19.09 24.06
CA ALA A 87 26.35 20.18 24.15
C ALA A 87 26.89 21.44 23.44
N SER A 88 25.94 22.30 23.09
CA SER A 88 26.08 23.76 23.05
C SER A 88 26.97 24.39 21.96
N GLY A 89 26.28 24.81 20.89
CA GLY A 89 26.69 25.91 20.03
C GLY A 89 25.44 26.63 19.53
N LEU A 90 24.80 27.42 20.40
CA LEU A 90 23.69 28.31 20.06
C LEU A 90 24.19 29.39 19.09
N SER A 91 23.89 29.24 17.80
CA SER A 91 23.93 30.35 16.85
C SER A 91 22.50 30.70 16.50
N ALA A 92 21.97 31.72 17.19
CA ALA A 92 20.66 32.29 16.93
C ALA A 92 20.71 33.07 15.61
N SER A 93 20.58 32.37 14.48
CA SER A 93 20.34 33.00 13.19
C SER A 93 18.88 33.43 13.15
N ALA A 94 18.64 34.73 13.28
CA ALA A 94 17.34 35.35 13.17
C ALA A 94 16.73 35.04 11.79
N SER A 95 15.91 33.99 11.74
CA SER A 95 15.14 33.62 10.56
C SER A 95 14.08 34.69 10.36
N ALA A 96 14.27 35.54 9.35
CA ALA A 96 13.26 36.45 8.86
C ALA A 96 11.95 35.66 8.67
N ALA A 97 10.90 36.07 9.39
CA ALA A 97 9.58 35.46 9.30
C ALA A 97 9.03 35.71 7.90
N ALA A 98 9.29 34.77 6.99
CA ALA A 98 8.65 34.74 5.69
C ALA A 98 7.14 34.65 5.94
N ALA A 99 6.40 35.63 5.41
CA ALA A 99 4.96 35.72 5.56
C ALA A 99 4.33 34.36 5.23
N ALA A 100 3.75 33.71 6.26
CA ALA A 100 3.17 32.39 6.14
C ALA A 100 2.01 32.44 5.14
N LYS A 101 2.24 31.92 3.93
CA LYS A 101 1.15 31.65 2.99
C LYS A 101 0.13 30.76 3.69
N ALA A 102 -1.14 31.10 3.54
CA ALA A 102 -2.22 30.34 4.15
C ALA A 102 -2.07 28.84 3.81
N PRO A 103 -2.19 27.95 4.80
CA PRO A 103 -2.03 26.52 4.62
C PRO A 103 -3.09 25.97 3.65
N LEU A 104 -2.73 25.81 2.37
CA LEU A 104 -3.63 25.23 1.38
C LEU A 104 -3.47 23.70 1.41
N VAL A 105 -4.50 23.03 1.90
CA VAL A 105 -4.62 21.57 1.79
C VAL A 105 -4.98 21.24 0.35
N GLU A 106 -4.11 20.53 -0.37
CA GLU A 106 -4.36 20.12 -1.76
C GLU A 106 -4.81 18.66 -1.81
N GLN A 107 -5.98 18.41 -2.38
CA GLN A 107 -6.44 17.05 -2.67
C GLN A 107 -6.02 16.62 -4.08
N TRP A 108 -5.63 15.36 -4.22
CA TRP A 108 -5.16 14.77 -5.47
C TRP A 108 -5.83 13.42 -5.68
N GLN A 109 -6.25 13.11 -6.89
CA GLN A 109 -6.85 11.84 -7.24
C GLN A 109 -6.25 11.28 -8.53
N GLY A 110 -6.03 9.97 -8.56
CA GLY A 110 -5.52 9.27 -9.73
C GLY A 110 -6.07 7.88 -9.86
N LYS A 111 -5.99 7.35 -11.07
CA LYS A 111 -6.29 5.95 -11.38
C LYS A 111 -5.00 5.23 -11.71
N TYR A 112 -4.98 3.93 -11.45
CA TYR A 112 -3.84 3.08 -11.78
C TYR A 112 -4.33 1.75 -12.36
N ASP A 113 -3.45 1.08 -13.07
CA ASP A 113 -3.63 -0.29 -13.57
C ASP A 113 -2.41 -1.10 -13.15
N ALA A 114 -2.59 -1.96 -12.15
CA ALA A 114 -1.53 -2.76 -11.57
C ALA A 114 -1.20 -3.96 -12.43
N LYS A 115 0.10 -4.16 -12.68
CA LYS A 115 0.65 -5.23 -13.52
C LYS A 115 1.76 -5.95 -12.78
N LYS A 116 2.17 -7.11 -13.29
CA LYS A 116 3.35 -7.84 -12.79
C LYS A 116 4.59 -6.95 -12.87
N GLY A 117 5.24 -6.70 -11.73
CA GLY A 117 6.48 -5.94 -11.65
C GLY A 117 7.68 -6.76 -12.10
N VAL A 118 8.67 -6.08 -12.71
CA VAL A 118 9.90 -6.72 -13.18
C VAL A 118 10.95 -6.68 -12.08
N VAL A 119 11.50 -7.85 -11.73
CA VAL A 119 12.63 -7.95 -10.79
C VAL A 119 13.84 -8.46 -11.54
N THR A 120 14.84 -7.60 -11.68
CA THR A 120 16.11 -7.92 -12.33
C THR A 120 17.02 -8.62 -11.34
N TYR A 121 17.40 -9.85 -11.63
CA TYR A 121 18.37 -10.61 -10.85
C TYR A 121 19.76 -10.54 -11.49
N PRO A 122 20.83 -10.56 -10.68
CA PRO A 122 22.18 -10.81 -11.19
C PRO A 122 22.23 -12.16 -11.93
N ALA A 123 23.04 -12.27 -12.98
CA ALA A 123 23.05 -13.41 -13.91
C ALA A 123 23.29 -14.81 -13.28
N LYS A 124 23.69 -14.89 -12.00
CA LYS A 124 23.95 -16.13 -11.27
C LYS A 124 22.83 -16.54 -10.31
N VAL A 125 21.79 -15.73 -10.15
CA VAL A 125 20.69 -15.98 -9.20
C VAL A 125 19.41 -16.22 -9.97
N SER A 126 18.84 -17.42 -9.82
CA SER A 126 17.54 -17.79 -10.38
C SER A 126 16.56 -18.07 -9.24
N ASP A 127 15.45 -17.36 -9.23
CA ASP A 127 14.37 -17.50 -8.25
C ASP A 127 13.17 -18.20 -8.90
N LYS A 128 13.13 -19.53 -8.78
CA LYS A 128 12.04 -20.35 -9.34
C LYS A 128 10.68 -20.05 -8.72
N ALA A 129 10.64 -19.52 -7.48
CA ALA A 129 9.38 -19.23 -6.81
C ALA A 129 8.67 -18.06 -7.50
N ARG A 130 9.40 -17.00 -7.85
CA ARG A 130 8.82 -15.86 -8.58
C ARG A 130 8.46 -16.13 -10.04
N GLN A 131 9.08 -17.14 -10.65
CA GLN A 131 8.71 -17.58 -12.00
C GLN A 131 7.31 -18.20 -12.07
N LYS A 132 6.77 -18.69 -10.95
CA LYS A 132 5.41 -19.26 -10.88
C LYS A 132 4.29 -18.21 -10.84
N ASP A 133 4.63 -16.95 -10.62
CA ASP A 133 3.65 -15.86 -10.65
C ASP A 133 3.14 -15.66 -12.09
N ASP A 134 1.86 -15.95 -12.32
CA ASP A 134 1.21 -15.76 -13.62
C ASP A 134 0.87 -14.29 -13.91
N GLY A 135 1.06 -13.40 -12.93
CA GLY A 135 0.76 -11.98 -13.03
C GLY A 135 -0.73 -11.65 -12.98
N LYS A 136 -1.62 -12.61 -12.68
CA LYS A 136 -3.07 -12.37 -12.60
C LYS A 136 -3.52 -12.02 -11.19
N VAL A 137 -2.86 -12.57 -10.18
CA VAL A 137 -3.15 -12.25 -8.76
C VAL A 137 -2.85 -10.78 -8.50
N ALA A 138 -3.79 -10.03 -7.92
CA ALA A 138 -3.64 -8.60 -7.61
C ALA A 138 -3.21 -7.72 -8.81
N ALA A 139 -3.64 -8.08 -10.01
CA ALA A 139 -3.51 -7.26 -11.21
C ALA A 139 -4.86 -6.65 -11.59
N GLY A 140 -4.85 -5.41 -12.06
CA GLY A 140 -6.04 -4.72 -12.51
C GLY A 140 -6.18 -3.28 -12.00
N PRO A 141 -7.34 -2.66 -12.26
CA PRO A 141 -7.54 -1.24 -12.02
C PRO A 141 -7.71 -0.91 -10.53
N GLY A 142 -7.36 0.32 -10.19
CA GLY A 142 -7.68 0.92 -8.89
C GLY A 142 -7.61 2.44 -8.89
N THR A 143 -7.90 3.02 -7.74
CA THR A 143 -7.95 4.46 -7.52
C THR A 143 -7.12 4.83 -6.29
N ILE A 144 -6.44 5.97 -6.37
CA ILE A 144 -5.67 6.57 -5.30
C ILE A 144 -6.21 7.97 -5.03
N THR A 145 -6.42 8.28 -3.75
CA THR A 145 -6.77 9.61 -3.28
C THR A 145 -5.73 10.06 -2.26
N LEU A 146 -5.08 11.19 -2.51
CA LEU A 146 -4.09 11.80 -1.63
C LEU A 146 -4.56 13.18 -1.17
N THR A 147 -4.11 13.57 0.02
CA THR A 147 -4.25 14.89 0.61
C THR A 147 -2.84 15.32 1.00
N ILE A 148 -2.40 16.45 0.46
CA ILE A 148 -1.12 17.07 0.78
C ILE A 148 -1.40 18.19 1.77
N GLU A 149 -0.91 18.00 2.99
CA GLU A 149 -0.97 18.99 4.04
C GLU A 149 0.07 20.11 3.80
N PRO A 150 -0.12 21.31 4.38
CA PRO A 150 0.74 22.47 4.16
C PRO A 150 2.21 22.25 4.52
N GLY A 151 2.49 21.32 5.44
CA GLY A 151 3.85 20.93 5.83
C GLY A 151 4.51 19.92 4.87
N GLY A 152 3.87 19.62 3.75
CA GLY A 152 4.29 18.58 2.81
C GLY A 152 3.99 17.16 3.30
N GLU A 153 3.24 16.98 4.38
CA GLU A 153 2.80 15.64 4.80
C GLU A 153 1.74 15.12 3.82
N VAL A 154 1.87 13.86 3.40
CA VAL A 154 0.94 13.22 2.47
C VAL A 154 0.15 12.16 3.22
N ARG A 155 -1.17 12.23 3.13
CA ARG A 155 -2.09 11.23 3.64
C ARG A 155 -3.04 10.80 2.54
N GLY A 156 -3.34 9.52 2.44
CA GLY A 156 -4.19 9.05 1.36
C GLY A 156 -4.69 7.64 1.55
N LYS A 157 -5.44 7.19 0.56
CA LYS A 157 -6.01 5.84 0.49
C LYS A 157 -5.87 5.31 -0.93
N ALA A 158 -5.66 4.01 -1.05
CA ALA A 158 -5.74 3.26 -2.30
C ALA A 158 -6.82 2.19 -2.19
N GLU A 159 -7.56 1.99 -3.27
CA GLU A 159 -8.59 0.96 -3.39
C GLU A 159 -8.54 0.33 -4.80
N GLY A 160 -8.90 -0.95 -4.93
CA GLY A 160 -8.99 -1.65 -6.21
C GLY A 160 -8.33 -3.03 -6.17
N ALA A 161 -7.70 -3.42 -7.28
CA ALA A 161 -7.09 -4.75 -7.43
C ALA A 161 -5.94 -5.06 -6.45
N LEU A 162 -5.35 -4.03 -5.83
CA LEU A 162 -4.28 -4.18 -4.82
C LEU A 162 -4.81 -4.27 -3.38
N GLY A 163 -6.13 -4.30 -3.20
CA GLY A 163 -6.77 -4.21 -1.90
C GLY A 163 -6.89 -2.78 -1.38
N ALA A 164 -7.51 -2.63 -0.21
CA ALA A 164 -7.63 -1.36 0.48
C ALA A 164 -6.35 -1.07 1.28
N ALA A 165 -5.74 0.10 1.05
CA ALA A 165 -4.50 0.50 1.70
C ALA A 165 -4.53 1.97 2.12
N THR A 166 -3.77 2.28 3.17
CA THR A 166 -3.49 3.64 3.63
C THR A 166 -2.14 4.09 3.10
N ILE A 167 -2.09 5.33 2.61
CA ILE A 167 -0.88 5.94 2.08
C ILE A 167 -0.42 7.05 3.03
N THR A 168 0.84 7.00 3.45
CA THR A 168 1.46 8.04 4.25
C THR A 168 2.83 8.40 3.71
N GLY A 169 3.19 9.68 3.69
CA GLY A 169 4.44 10.11 3.07
C GLY A 169 4.74 11.58 3.17
N ARG A 170 5.62 12.03 2.28
CA ARG A 170 6.02 13.42 2.14
C ARG A 170 6.03 13.86 0.68
N PHE A 171 5.67 15.12 0.47
CA PHE A 171 5.76 15.83 -0.79
C PHE A 171 6.66 17.04 -0.57
N ASP A 172 7.83 17.03 -1.20
CA ASP A 172 8.90 18.01 -0.96
C ASP A 172 9.61 18.31 -2.28
N ASP A 173 9.87 19.58 -2.57
CA ASP A 173 10.52 20.03 -3.82
C ASP A 173 9.93 19.44 -5.11
N GLY A 174 8.60 19.23 -5.14
CA GLY A 174 7.89 18.64 -6.27
C GLY A 174 7.99 17.12 -6.37
N ALA A 175 8.75 16.47 -5.48
CA ALA A 175 8.90 15.02 -5.40
C ALA A 175 7.93 14.42 -4.37
N LEU A 176 7.17 13.42 -4.81
CA LEU A 176 6.31 12.60 -3.96
C LEU A 176 7.07 11.35 -3.50
N ARG A 177 7.10 11.10 -2.19
CA ARG A 177 7.58 9.84 -1.60
C ARG A 177 6.62 9.38 -0.51
N ALA A 178 5.92 8.28 -0.74
CA ALA A 178 4.98 7.73 0.23
C ALA A 178 5.11 6.22 0.36
N SER A 179 4.73 5.72 1.53
CA SER A 179 4.58 4.31 1.83
C SER A 179 3.12 3.91 1.68
N VAL A 180 2.88 2.72 1.17
CA VAL A 180 1.55 2.13 1.01
C VAL A 180 1.46 0.95 1.95
N ASN A 181 0.55 1.02 2.91
CA ASN A 181 0.35 -0.01 3.93
C ASN A 181 -1.07 -0.57 3.81
N PRO A 182 -1.25 -1.89 3.73
CA PRO A 182 -2.58 -2.49 3.66
C PRO A 182 -3.35 -2.19 4.95
N ASN A 183 -4.67 -2.00 4.84
CA ASN A 183 -5.50 -1.74 6.01
C ASN A 183 -5.64 -2.99 6.90
N ASP A 184 -5.68 -4.17 6.26
CA ASP A 184 -5.62 -5.47 6.94
C ASP A 184 -4.38 -6.23 6.45
N PRO A 185 -3.33 -6.36 7.29
CA PRO A 185 -2.12 -7.08 6.92
C PRO A 185 -2.30 -8.61 6.89
N THR A 186 -3.44 -9.12 7.37
CA THR A 186 -3.74 -10.57 7.39
C THR A 186 -4.46 -11.05 6.12
N ASP A 187 -4.96 -10.11 5.31
CA ASP A 187 -5.57 -10.43 4.02
C ASP A 187 -4.52 -11.03 3.06
N PRO A 188 -4.78 -12.17 2.42
CA PRO A 188 -3.84 -12.76 1.45
C PRO A 188 -3.56 -11.86 0.24
N ALA A 189 -4.43 -10.89 -0.05
CA ALA A 189 -4.25 -9.87 -1.08
C ALA A 189 -3.57 -8.59 -0.54
N ALA A 190 -3.18 -8.55 0.73
CA ALA A 190 -2.51 -7.40 1.33
C ALA A 190 -1.18 -7.10 0.63
N MET A 191 -1.03 -5.87 0.15
CA MET A 191 0.15 -5.42 -0.58
C MET A 191 0.77 -4.23 0.14
N THR A 192 2.08 -4.30 0.42
CA THR A 192 2.84 -3.21 1.03
C THR A 192 3.85 -2.67 0.02
N GLY A 193 4.11 -1.37 0.02
CA GLY A 193 5.11 -0.83 -0.91
C GLY A 193 5.33 0.66 -0.83
N ILE A 194 5.77 1.22 -1.95
CA ILE A 194 6.14 2.62 -2.08
C ILE A 194 5.47 3.25 -3.29
N LEU A 195 5.11 4.53 -3.14
CA LEU A 195 4.64 5.40 -4.20
C LEU A 195 5.67 6.53 -4.33
N THR A 196 6.27 6.64 -5.52
CA THR A 196 7.27 7.66 -5.81
C THR A 196 6.86 8.42 -7.06
N GLY A 197 6.99 9.74 -7.08
CA GLY A 197 6.58 10.52 -8.25
C GLY A 197 7.19 11.90 -8.30
N GLN A 198 6.99 12.56 -9.44
CA GLN A 198 7.41 13.94 -9.67
C GLN A 198 6.24 14.77 -10.20
N ARG A 199 6.16 16.02 -9.75
CA ARG A 199 5.16 16.99 -10.20
C ARG A 199 5.61 17.63 -11.50
N GLU A 200 4.71 17.58 -12.48
CA GLU A 200 4.81 18.22 -13.78
C GLU A 200 3.58 19.13 -13.96
N GLY A 201 3.69 20.38 -13.48
CA GLY A 201 2.57 21.32 -13.48
C GLY A 201 1.44 20.90 -12.53
N ASP A 202 0.27 20.59 -13.09
CA ASP A 202 -0.94 20.18 -12.34
C ASP A 202 -1.14 18.66 -12.29
N VAL A 203 -0.13 17.90 -12.72
CA VAL A 203 -0.13 16.43 -12.71
C VAL A 203 1.07 15.95 -11.93
N VAL A 204 0.88 14.96 -11.05
CA VAL A 204 1.99 14.19 -10.47
C VAL A 204 2.05 12.85 -11.17
N ARG A 205 3.15 12.60 -11.88
CA ARG A 205 3.45 11.30 -12.48
C ARG A 205 4.15 10.46 -11.42
N ALA A 206 3.51 9.39 -11.00
CA ALA A 206 4.03 8.50 -9.97
C ALA A 206 4.12 7.06 -10.44
N MET A 207 5.02 6.32 -9.80
CA MET A 207 5.19 4.89 -9.91
C MET A 207 4.86 4.28 -8.55
N LEU A 208 3.85 3.41 -8.55
CA LEU A 208 3.49 2.57 -7.42
C LEU A 208 4.19 1.22 -7.58
N ARG A 209 4.94 0.81 -6.57
CA ARG A 209 5.57 -0.51 -6.50
C ARG A 209 5.21 -1.16 -5.18
N VAL A 210 4.51 -2.29 -5.24
CA VAL A 210 4.06 -3.03 -4.06
C VAL A 210 4.44 -4.50 -4.15
N ALA A 211 4.55 -5.13 -3.00
CA ALA A 211 4.81 -6.56 -2.87
C ALA A 211 3.82 -7.20 -1.91
N GLY A 212 3.50 -8.47 -2.17
CA GLY A 212 2.70 -9.30 -1.28
C GLY A 212 3.44 -9.64 0.02
N PRO A 213 2.77 -10.31 0.97
CA PRO A 213 3.33 -10.60 2.29
C PRO A 213 4.54 -11.56 2.22
N ASP A 214 4.61 -12.39 1.18
CA ASP A 214 5.71 -13.33 0.91
C ASP A 214 6.82 -12.74 0.01
N ALA A 215 6.65 -11.50 -0.44
CA ALA A 215 7.50 -10.84 -1.43
C ALA A 215 7.72 -11.61 -2.75
N LEU A 216 6.93 -12.66 -3.02
CA LEU A 216 6.99 -13.41 -4.28
C LEU A 216 6.18 -12.70 -5.37
N LEU A 217 5.08 -12.07 -4.97
CA LEU A 217 4.26 -11.23 -5.82
C LEU A 217 4.78 -9.79 -5.77
N VAL A 218 5.14 -9.24 -6.92
CA VAL A 218 5.48 -7.82 -7.07
C VAL A 218 4.57 -7.22 -8.12
N ARG A 219 3.96 -6.07 -7.79
CA ARG A 219 3.10 -5.32 -8.70
C ARG A 219 3.62 -3.90 -8.88
N GLU A 220 3.52 -3.44 -10.11
CA GLU A 220 3.92 -2.10 -10.52
C GLU A 220 2.75 -1.43 -11.25
N ALA A 221 2.53 -0.16 -10.98
CA ALA A 221 1.52 0.63 -11.65
C ALA A 221 2.01 2.06 -11.87
N ALA A 222 1.91 2.55 -13.09
CA ALA A 222 2.01 3.97 -13.37
C ALA A 222 0.72 4.65 -12.90
N VAL A 223 0.87 5.76 -12.17
CA VAL A 223 -0.23 6.53 -11.59
C VAL A 223 -0.10 7.97 -12.08
N GLU A 224 -1.19 8.50 -12.63
CA GLU A 224 -1.31 9.94 -12.89
C GLU A 224 -2.27 10.52 -11.86
N LEU A 225 -1.74 11.34 -10.95
CA LEU A 225 -2.52 12.06 -9.96
C LEU A 225 -2.80 13.46 -10.48
N ARG A 226 -4.07 13.88 -10.43
CA ARG A 226 -4.49 15.23 -10.77
C ARG A 226 -5.08 15.90 -9.53
N LYS A 227 -4.92 17.21 -9.42
CA LYS A 227 -5.55 17.98 -8.36
C LYS A 227 -7.06 17.77 -8.43
N ALA A 228 -7.64 17.30 -7.33
CA ALA A 228 -9.08 17.24 -7.20
C ALA A 228 -9.57 18.68 -7.09
N GLU A 229 -10.50 19.06 -7.96
CA GLU A 229 -11.18 20.35 -7.86
C GLU A 229 -11.92 20.36 -6.52
N ALA A 230 -11.60 21.34 -5.67
CA ALA A 230 -12.30 21.49 -4.40
C ALA A 230 -13.79 21.72 -4.71
N PRO A 231 -14.71 21.01 -4.04
CA PRO A 231 -16.14 21.18 -4.25
C PRO A 231 -16.63 22.58 -3.87
#